data_AF-A0A1F9LXK1-F1
#
_entry.id   AF-A0A1F9LXK1-F1
#
_cell.length_a   1.000
_cell.length_b   1.000
_cell.length_c   1.000
_cell.angle_alpha   90.00
_cell.angle_beta   90.00
_cell.angle_gamma   90.00
#
_symmetry.space_group_name_H-M   'P 1'
#
loop_
_entity.id
_entity.type
_entity.pdbx_description
1 polymer ?
#
loop_
_entity_poly.entity_id
_entity_poly.type
_entity_poly.pdbx_seq_one_letter_code
_entity_poly.pdbx_strand_id
1 'polypeptide(L)'
;MITPSKEDICYATQNRQDAVKELARQVDLILVVGSPNSENSNQLCRVARSQGIAAYLVNDVHEIDPMWLEGVQLVGITSGASVPDRLVQETAAYFKQRGAEITNIGFVEENVHFALPSEFANLS
;
A
#
# COMPACT_ATOMS: atom_id res chain seq x y z
N MET A 1 -35.60 -0.18 13.83
CA MET A 1 -34.66 -0.84 12.90
C MET A 1 -33.56 0.16 12.60
N ILE A 2 -32.42 0.04 13.27
CA ILE A 2 -31.25 0.87 12.98
C ILE A 2 -30.41 0.07 11.98
N THR A 3 -30.52 0.44 10.71
CA THR A 3 -29.55 0.03 9.69
C THR A 3 -28.28 0.85 9.92
N PRO A 4 -27.10 0.25 10.11
CA PRO A 4 -25.87 1.01 10.20
C PRO A 4 -25.61 1.71 8.86
N SER A 5 -25.41 3.03 8.92
CA SER A 5 -25.12 3.88 7.77
C SER A 5 -23.72 3.59 7.21
N LYS A 6 -23.63 3.74 5.89
CA LYS A 6 -22.50 3.50 4.99
C LYS A 6 -21.31 4.47 5.18
N GLU A 7 -21.07 4.98 6.40
CA GLU A 7 -20.22 6.15 6.62
C GLU A 7 -18.80 5.84 7.14
N ASP A 8 -18.53 4.64 7.67
CA ASP A 8 -17.19 4.28 8.19
C ASP A 8 -16.20 3.74 7.14
N ILE A 9 -16.63 3.56 5.88
CA ILE A 9 -15.76 3.00 4.81
C ILE A 9 -14.85 4.07 4.18
N CYS A 10 -15.06 5.37 4.42
CA CYS A 10 -14.76 6.36 3.38
C CYS A 10 -13.56 7.30 3.55
N TYR A 11 -12.79 7.32 4.66
CA TYR A 11 -11.60 8.19 4.73
C TYR A 11 -10.28 7.46 4.51
N ALA A 12 -10.05 6.36 5.21
CA ALA A 12 -8.79 5.61 5.14
C ALA A 12 -8.58 4.91 3.77
N THR A 13 -9.66 4.38 3.19
CA THR A 13 -9.62 3.67 1.90
C THR A 13 -9.48 4.64 0.72
N GLN A 14 -10.15 5.79 0.79
CA GLN A 14 -10.12 6.81 -0.26
C GLN A 14 -8.74 7.45 -0.36
N ASN A 15 -8.15 7.85 0.78
CA ASN A 15 -6.80 8.42 0.83
C ASN A 15 -5.73 7.50 0.23
N ARG A 16 -5.82 6.19 0.48
CA ARG A 16 -4.87 5.22 -0.10
C ARG A 16 -5.06 5.06 -1.60
N GLN A 17 -6.30 5.02 -2.09
CA GLN A 17 -6.55 4.93 -3.53
C GLN A 17 -6.09 6.20 -4.25
N ASP A 18 -6.32 7.38 -3.69
CA ASP A 18 -5.86 8.64 -4.27
C ASP A 18 -4.34 8.79 -4.22
N ALA A 19 -3.69 8.34 -3.15
CA ALA A 19 -2.23 8.23 -3.10
C ALA A 19 -1.66 7.31 -4.18
N VAL A 20 -2.31 6.15 -4.44
CA VAL A 20 -1.90 5.25 -5.53
C VAL A 20 -2.10 5.88 -6.90
N LYS A 21 -3.17 6.65 -7.11
CA LYS A 21 -3.37 7.37 -8.37
C LYS A 21 -2.29 8.42 -8.59
N GLU A 22 -1.94 9.18 -7.56
CA GLU A 22 -0.90 10.20 -7.64
C GLU A 22 0.48 9.55 -7.89
N LEU A 23 0.78 8.48 -7.17
CA LEU A 23 1.98 7.66 -7.39
C LEU A 23 2.07 7.17 -8.84
N ALA A 24 0.97 6.68 -9.39
CA ALA A 24 0.91 6.15 -10.76
C ALA A 24 1.20 7.18 -11.85
N ARG A 25 1.14 8.49 -11.55
CA ARG A 25 1.48 9.56 -12.50
C ARG A 25 2.98 9.87 -12.54
N GLN A 26 3.73 9.37 -11.56
CA GLN A 26 5.12 9.75 -11.33
C GLN A 26 6.10 8.59 -11.52
N VAL A 27 5.61 7.36 -11.71
CA VAL A 27 6.44 6.15 -11.78
C VAL A 27 6.11 5.34 -13.03
N ASP A 28 6.96 4.37 -13.40
CA ASP A 28 6.74 3.48 -14.55
C ASP A 28 6.13 2.13 -14.13
N LEU A 29 6.31 1.76 -12.87
CA LEU A 29 5.79 0.54 -12.27
C LEU A 29 5.35 0.77 -10.83
N ILE A 30 4.26 0.12 -10.40
CA ILE A 30 3.88 0.05 -8.97
C ILE A 30 4.00 -1.38 -8.44
N LEU A 31 4.71 -1.54 -7.33
CA LEU A 31 4.69 -2.75 -6.51
C LEU A 31 3.79 -2.52 -5.30
N VAL A 32 2.75 -3.34 -5.18
CA VAL A 32 1.87 -3.39 -4.02
C VAL A 32 2.35 -4.51 -3.12
N VAL A 33 2.89 -4.17 -1.96
CA VAL A 33 3.28 -5.15 -0.95
C VAL A 33 2.02 -5.59 -0.19
N GLY A 34 1.76 -6.89 -0.17
CA GLY A 34 0.62 -7.48 0.52
C GLY A 34 0.20 -8.83 -0.05
N SER A 35 -0.80 -9.44 0.58
CA SER A 35 -1.22 -10.80 0.21
C SER A 35 -2.32 -10.84 -0.85
N PRO A 36 -2.33 -11.86 -1.74
CA PRO A 36 -3.38 -12.05 -2.75
C PRO A 36 -4.78 -12.25 -2.17
N ASN A 37 -4.88 -12.67 -0.91
CA ASN A 37 -6.16 -12.80 -0.21
C ASN A 37 -6.65 -11.48 0.43
N SER A 38 -5.87 -10.40 0.35
CA SER A 38 -6.24 -9.09 0.90
C SER A 38 -7.00 -8.27 -0.13
N GLU A 39 -8.29 -8.04 0.09
CA GLU A 39 -9.10 -7.23 -0.82
C GLU A 39 -8.58 -5.79 -0.96
N ASN A 40 -8.05 -5.21 0.12
CA ASN A 40 -7.44 -3.87 0.07
C ASN A 40 -6.21 -3.84 -0.84
N SER A 41 -5.30 -4.82 -0.71
CA SER A 41 -4.09 -4.86 -1.55
C SER A 41 -4.42 -5.08 -3.02
N ASN A 42 -5.39 -5.96 -3.30
CA ASN A 42 -5.92 -6.15 -4.65
C ASN A 42 -6.56 -4.88 -5.21
N GLN A 43 -7.28 -4.13 -4.39
CA GLN A 43 -7.92 -2.88 -4.80
C GLN A 43 -6.89 -1.82 -5.18
N LEU A 44 -5.79 -1.68 -4.42
CA LEU A 44 -4.70 -0.77 -4.78
C LEU A 44 -4.06 -1.17 -6.11
N CYS A 45 -3.80 -2.46 -6.33
CA CYS A 45 -3.27 -2.95 -7.60
C CYS A 45 -4.23 -2.69 -8.78
N ARG A 46 -5.55 -2.83 -8.57
CA ARG A 46 -6.57 -2.49 -9.58
C ARG A 46 -6.61 -0.99 -9.88
N VAL A 47 -6.49 -0.14 -8.86
CA VAL A 47 -6.45 1.32 -9.03
C VAL A 47 -5.20 1.74 -9.79
N ALA A 48 -4.03 1.20 -9.48
CA ALA A 48 -2.82 1.46 -10.24
C ALA A 48 -3.01 1.07 -11.73
N ARG A 49 -3.44 -0.17 -12.00
CA ARG A 49 -3.69 -0.62 -13.38
C ARG A 49 -4.72 0.23 -14.13
N SER A 50 -5.73 0.76 -13.45
CA SER A 50 -6.72 1.65 -14.08
C SER A 50 -6.15 3.01 -14.49
N GLN A 51 -5.01 3.42 -13.93
CA GLN A 51 -4.25 4.60 -14.38
C GLN A 51 -3.35 4.31 -15.59
N GLY A 52 -3.32 3.08 -16.10
CA GLY A 52 -2.54 2.70 -17.28
C GLY A 52 -1.09 2.30 -16.99
N ILE A 53 -0.72 2.17 -15.71
CA ILE A 53 0.62 1.72 -15.29
C ILE A 53 0.62 0.23 -14.97
N ALA A 54 1.76 -0.44 -15.19
CA ALA A 54 1.97 -1.79 -14.72
C ALA A 54 1.92 -1.81 -13.18
N ALA A 55 1.23 -2.81 -12.62
CA ALA A 55 1.23 -3.01 -11.18
C ALA A 55 1.19 -4.49 -10.82
N TYR A 56 2.00 -4.87 -9.82
CA TYR A 56 2.12 -6.24 -9.34
C TYR A 56 1.94 -6.30 -7.84
N LEU A 57 1.30 -7.37 -7.39
CA LEU A 57 1.13 -7.68 -5.98
C LEU A 57 2.24 -8.65 -5.58
N VAL A 58 2.98 -8.31 -4.52
CA VAL A 58 4.09 -9.12 -4.00
C VAL A 58 3.95 -9.29 -2.48
N ASN A 59 4.13 -10.51 -1.99
CA ASN A 59 4.15 -10.80 -0.56
C ASN A 59 5.46 -10.35 0.08
N ASP A 60 6.57 -10.53 -0.64
CA ASP A 60 7.92 -10.16 -0.23
C ASP A 60 8.82 -9.92 -1.45
N VAL A 61 10.07 -9.57 -1.18
CA VAL A 61 11.05 -9.18 -2.20
C VAL A 61 11.47 -10.32 -3.14
N HIS A 62 11.23 -11.57 -2.77
CA HIS A 62 11.57 -12.73 -3.59
C HIS A 62 10.53 -12.99 -4.69
N GLU A 63 9.33 -12.44 -4.56
CA GLU A 63 8.29 -12.49 -5.59
C GLU A 63 8.46 -11.41 -6.68
N ILE A 64 9.44 -10.51 -6.54
CA ILE A 64 9.73 -9.50 -7.55
C ILE A 64 10.40 -10.16 -8.76
N ASP A 65 9.67 -10.27 -9.87
CA ASP A 65 10.22 -10.76 -11.13
C ASP A 65 11.12 -9.69 -11.78
N PRO A 66 12.40 -9.98 -12.06
CA PRO A 66 13.30 -9.06 -12.74
C PRO A 66 12.77 -8.59 -14.10
N MET A 67 11.96 -9.39 -14.80
CA MET A 67 11.36 -9.01 -16.09
C MET A 67 10.42 -7.81 -15.96
N TRP A 68 9.78 -7.62 -14.80
CA TRP A 68 8.93 -6.46 -14.56
C TRP A 68 9.70 -5.14 -14.50
N LEU A 69 11.02 -5.23 -14.27
CA LEU A 69 11.91 -4.08 -14.09
C LEU A 69 12.64 -3.71 -15.38
N GLU A 70 12.48 -4.46 -16.46
CA GLU A 70 13.12 -4.16 -17.74
C GLU A 70 12.58 -2.84 -18.32
N GLY A 71 13.47 -1.85 -18.49
CA GLY A 71 13.10 -0.53 -19.01
C GLY A 71 12.43 0.40 -17.99
N VAL A 72 12.25 -0.02 -16.73
CA VAL A 72 11.66 0.78 -15.65
C VAL A 72 12.74 1.67 -15.01
N GLN A 73 12.48 2.97 -14.90
CA GLN A 73 13.36 3.92 -14.21
C GLN A 73 12.85 4.25 -12.81
N LEU A 74 11.53 4.30 -12.64
CA LEU A 74 10.88 4.68 -11.39
C LEU A 74 9.92 3.58 -10.94
N VAL A 75 10.17 3.02 -9.75
CA VAL A 75 9.30 2.04 -9.10
C VAL A 75 8.60 2.70 -7.91
N GLY A 76 7.27 2.76 -7.95
CA GLY A 76 6.44 3.11 -6.81
C GLY A 76 6.23 1.92 -5.90
N ILE A 77 6.44 2.09 -4.60
CA ILE A 77 6.15 1.06 -3.60
C ILE A 77 4.97 1.54 -2.76
N THR A 78 3.93 0.72 -2.66
CA THR A 78 2.79 0.95 -1.78
C THR A 78 2.42 -0.34 -1.04
N SER A 79 1.59 -0.27 -0.02
CA SER A 79 1.19 -1.45 0.74
C SER A 79 -0.25 -1.40 1.22
N GLY A 80 -0.82 -2.58 1.46
CA GLY A 80 -2.12 -2.68 2.10
C GLY A 80 -2.08 -2.26 3.58
N ALA A 81 -3.22 -1.82 4.13
CA ALA A 81 -3.29 -1.32 5.51
C ALA A 81 -2.88 -2.35 6.59
N SER A 82 -2.97 -3.65 6.28
CA SER A 82 -2.65 -4.76 7.20
C SER A 82 -1.22 -5.27 7.06
N VAL A 83 -0.39 -4.63 6.23
CA VAL A 83 0.96 -5.10 5.92
C VAL A 83 1.95 -4.46 6.89
N PRO A 84 2.82 -5.24 7.55
CA PRO A 84 3.82 -4.69 8.45
C PRO A 84 4.82 -3.82 7.69
N ASP A 85 5.13 -2.65 8.24
CA ASP A 85 6.04 -1.66 7.65
C ASP A 85 7.40 -2.27 7.26
N ARG A 86 7.88 -3.24 8.06
CA ARG A 86 9.10 -3.99 7.78
C ARG A 86 9.15 -4.57 6.36
N LEU A 87 8.06 -5.09 5.81
CA LEU A 87 8.04 -5.65 4.46
C LEU A 87 8.19 -4.55 3.39
N VAL A 88 7.64 -3.37 3.65
CA VAL A 88 7.81 -2.20 2.78
C VAL A 88 9.26 -1.73 2.83
N GLN A 89 9.85 -1.65 4.02
CA GLN A 89 11.26 -1.28 4.19
C GLN A 89 12.21 -2.31 3.55
N GLU A 90 11.91 -3.60 3.66
CA GLU A 90 12.67 -4.67 2.99
C GLU A 90 12.59 -4.53 1.47
N THR A 91 11.40 -4.18 0.94
CA THR A 91 11.20 -3.89 -0.49
C THR A 91 11.99 -2.67 -0.93
N ALA A 92 11.98 -1.58 -0.18
CA ALA A 92 12.80 -0.41 -0.48
C ALA A 92 14.30 -0.74 -0.41
N ALA A 93 14.72 -1.51 0.60
CA ALA A 93 16.10 -1.95 0.77
C ALA A 93 16.58 -2.84 -0.40
N TYR A 94 15.70 -3.69 -0.94
CA TYR A 94 15.98 -4.51 -2.12
C TYR A 94 16.43 -3.67 -3.32
N PHE A 95 15.76 -2.54 -3.59
CA PHE A 95 16.15 -1.63 -4.66
C PHE A 95 17.38 -0.81 -4.30
N LYS A 96 17.48 -0.34 -3.05
CA LYS A 96 18.65 0.43 -2.57
C LYS A 96 19.96 -0.36 -2.70
N GLN A 97 19.95 -1.64 -2.37
CA GLN A 97 21.11 -2.53 -2.51
C GLN A 97 21.55 -2.71 -3.98
N ARG A 98 20.67 -2.43 -4.94
CA ARG A 98 20.93 -2.47 -6.38
C ARG A 98 21.30 -1.10 -6.95
N GLY A 99 21.49 -0.09 -6.09
CA GLY A 99 21.92 1.25 -6.48
C GLY A 99 20.78 2.25 -6.71
N ALA A 100 19.53 1.90 -6.39
CA ALA A 100 18.43 2.85 -6.46
C ALA A 100 18.48 3.90 -5.33
N GLU A 101 18.05 5.12 -5.64
CA GLU A 101 17.75 6.15 -4.64
C GLU A 101 16.32 5.94 -4.12
N ILE A 102 16.11 6.14 -2.82
CA ILE A 102 14.80 5.97 -2.18
C ILE A 102 14.27 7.35 -1.77
N THR A 103 13.11 7.71 -2.31
CA THR A 103 12.41 8.97 -2.02
C THR A 103 11.00 8.68 -1.56
N ASN A 104 10.58 9.31 -0.46
CA ASN A 104 9.22 9.21 0.03
C ASN A 104 8.36 10.28 -0.65
N ILE A 105 7.34 9.83 -1.38
CA ILE A 105 6.36 10.68 -2.06
C ILE A 105 5.03 10.57 -1.32
N GLY A 106 4.60 11.68 -0.71
CA GLY A 106 3.32 11.80 -0.03
C GLY A 106 3.29 11.17 1.36
N PHE A 107 3.60 11.94 2.39
CA PHE A 107 3.22 11.60 3.76
C PHE A 107 1.75 11.94 3.97
N VAL A 108 0.87 10.94 4.02
CA VAL A 108 -0.40 11.07 4.75
C VAL A 108 -0.14 10.52 6.13
N GLU A 109 0.13 11.39 7.11
CA GLU A 109 0.13 11.01 8.52
C GLU A 109 -1.26 10.51 8.89
N GLU A 110 -1.47 9.20 8.87
CA GLU A 110 -2.64 8.60 9.48
C GLU A 110 -2.42 8.59 10.99
N ASN A 111 -2.83 9.68 11.65
CA ASN A 111 -3.00 9.74 13.10
C ASN A 111 -4.18 8.82 13.50
N VAL A 112 -3.98 7.50 13.43
CA VAL A 112 -4.96 6.52 13.91
C VAL A 112 -4.72 6.30 15.40
N HIS A 113 -5.35 7.13 16.23
CA HIS A 113 -5.49 6.83 17.64
C HIS A 113 -6.53 5.72 17.82
N PHE A 114 -6.08 4.48 18.00
CA PHE A 114 -6.92 3.42 18.54
C PHE A 114 -7.12 3.68 20.04
N ALA A 115 -8.19 4.39 20.39
CA ALA A 115 -8.72 4.33 21.75
C ALA A 115 -9.31 2.93 21.95
N LEU A 116 -8.69 2.12 22.82
CA LEU A 116 -9.32 0.89 23.31
C LEU A 116 -10.68 1.27 23.92
N PRO A 117 -11.80 0.67 23.45
CA PRO A 117 -13.09 0.90 24.09
C PRO A 117 -12.98 0.49 25.57
N SER A 118 -13.43 1.37 26.46
CA SER A 118 -13.29 1.30 27.92
C SER A 118 -13.96 0.09 28.57
N GLU A 119 -14.51 -0.84 27.80
CA GLU A 119 -15.28 -2.00 28.28
C GLU A 119 -14.41 -3.21 28.67
N PHE A 120 -13.09 -3.16 28.45
CA PHE A 120 -12.15 -4.20 28.93
C PHE A 120 -11.30 -3.76 30.13
N ALA A 121 -11.58 -2.60 30.74
CA ALA A 121 -10.76 -2.06 31.82
C ALA A 121 -11.05 -2.67 33.22
N ASN A 122 -11.99 -3.60 33.37
CA ASN A 122 -12.27 -4.26 34.66
C ASN A 122 -12.72 -5.71 34.49
N LEU A 123 -11.76 -6.62 34.31
CA LEU A 123 -11.88 -7.96 34.88
C LEU A 123 -10.76 -8.08 35.93
N SER A 124 -11.11 -7.78 37.18
CA SER A 124 -10.39 -8.18 38.39
C SER A 124 -11.37 -8.92 39.29
#